data_AF-A0A8S0G2E1-F1
#
_entry.id   AF-A0A8S0G2E1-F1
#
_cell.length_a   1.000
_cell.length_b   1.000
_cell.length_c   1.000
_cell.angle_alpha   90.00
_cell.angle_beta   90.00
_cell.angle_gamma   90.00
#
_symmetry.space_group_name_H-M   'P 1'
#
loop_
_entity.id
_entity.type
_entity.pdbx_description
1 polymer ?
#
loop_
_entity_poly.entity_id
_entity_poly.type
_entity_poly.pdbx_seq_one_letter_code
_entity_poly.pdbx_strand_id
1 'polypeptide(L)'
;MGQKWLRMLIAPGGSLGGARPKASVVDEAGHLYIAKFPSVKDEYDVGGWEMVVNALAVGCGLNVAPAQAHKFASNYHCFMVRRFDRTNAGRRLHILLRL
;
A
#
# COMPACT_ATOMS: atom_id res chain seq x y z
N MET A 1 -30.40 -0.90 -6.48
CA MET A 1 -29.96 0.52 -6.51
C MET A 1 -28.78 0.85 -5.57
N GLY A 2 -28.12 -0.10 -4.89
CA GLY A 2 -26.99 0.18 -3.96
C GLY A 2 -25.57 -0.04 -4.50
N GLN A 3 -25.41 -0.68 -5.66
CA GLN A 3 -24.08 -1.11 -6.17
C GLN A 3 -23.26 0.01 -6.83
N LYS A 4 -23.91 1.12 -7.21
CA LYS A 4 -23.28 2.21 -7.97
C LYS A 4 -22.29 3.01 -7.10
N TRP A 5 -22.66 3.28 -5.85
CA TRP A 5 -21.83 4.01 -4.89
C TRP A 5 -20.63 3.19 -4.43
N LEU A 6 -20.81 1.88 -4.25
CA LEU A 6 -19.73 0.96 -3.91
C LEU A 6 -18.67 0.91 -5.04
N ARG A 7 -19.12 0.88 -6.30
CA ARG A 7 -18.24 0.98 -7.46
C ARG A 7 -17.52 2.32 -7.57
N MET A 8 -18.12 3.42 -7.08
CA MET A 8 -17.45 4.73 -7.03
C MET A 8 -16.37 4.81 -5.95
N LEU A 9 -16.56 4.15 -4.79
CA LEU A 9 -15.51 4.02 -3.78
C LEU A 9 -14.32 3.20 -4.27
N ILE A 10 -14.58 2.22 -5.15
CA ILE A 10 -13.57 1.35 -5.77
C ILE A 10 -13.02 1.95 -7.08
N ALA A 11 -13.65 3.00 -7.61
CA ALA A 11 -13.27 3.57 -8.89
C ALA A 11 -11.82 4.07 -8.81
N PRO A 12 -10.89 3.51 -9.61
CA PRO A 12 -9.54 4.00 -9.64
C PRO A 12 -9.60 5.45 -10.11
N GLY A 13 -9.09 6.38 -9.29
CA GLY A 13 -8.80 7.74 -9.76
C GLY A 13 -7.82 7.62 -10.91
N GLY A 14 -8.34 7.71 -12.15
CA GLY A 14 -7.60 7.40 -13.36
C GLY A 14 -6.44 8.36 -13.58
N SER A 15 -5.26 7.80 -13.79
CA SER A 15 -4.16 8.44 -14.52
C SER A 15 -3.74 7.52 -15.65
N LEU A 16 -3.31 8.11 -16.76
CA LEU A 16 -2.90 7.49 -18.01
C LEU A 16 -1.94 6.31 -17.75
N GLY A 17 -2.45 5.09 -17.94
CA GLY A 17 -1.70 3.84 -17.85
C GLY A 17 -1.58 3.25 -16.45
N GLY A 18 -2.36 2.18 -16.18
CA GLY A 18 -1.83 0.97 -15.55
C GLY A 18 -1.17 1.06 -14.17
N ALA A 19 -1.40 2.10 -13.38
CA ALA A 19 -0.86 2.17 -12.02
C ALA A 19 -1.53 1.14 -11.11
N ARG A 20 -0.73 0.37 -10.38
CA ARG A 20 -1.21 -0.62 -9.40
C ARG A 20 -2.16 0.03 -8.39
N PRO A 21 -3.34 -0.55 -8.09
CA PRO A 21 -4.31 0.05 -7.18
C PRO A 21 -3.71 0.25 -5.79
N LYS A 22 -4.00 1.39 -5.16
CA LYS A 22 -3.50 1.71 -3.82
C LYS A 22 -4.54 2.46 -2.99
N ALA A 23 -4.51 2.29 -1.68
CA ALA A 23 -5.36 3.01 -0.73
C ALA A 23 -4.59 3.41 0.53
N SER A 24 -5.08 4.42 1.26
CA SER A 24 -4.64 4.70 2.63
C SER A 24 -5.55 3.96 3.60
N VAL A 25 -4.97 3.22 4.54
CA VAL A 25 -5.69 2.41 5.53
C VAL A 25 -5.13 2.65 6.93
N VAL A 26 -5.92 2.36 7.96
CA VAL A 26 -5.58 2.55 9.37
C VAL A 26 -5.62 1.18 10.05
N ASP A 27 -4.63 0.86 10.87
CA ASP A 27 -4.65 -0.35 11.71
C ASP A 27 -5.43 -0.13 13.02
N GLU A 28 -5.61 -1.18 13.81
CA GLU A 28 -6.32 -1.10 15.10
C GLU A 28 -5.63 -0.17 16.11
N ALA A 29 -4.32 0.07 15.95
CA ALA A 29 -3.53 0.97 16.79
C ALA A 29 -3.54 2.43 16.28
N GLY A 30 -4.28 2.75 15.21
CA GLY A 30 -4.38 4.09 14.64
C GLY A 30 -3.24 4.50 13.72
N HIS A 31 -2.32 3.59 13.36
CA HIS A 31 -1.25 3.88 12.42
C HIS A 31 -1.75 3.89 10.98
N LEU A 32 -1.30 4.88 10.21
CA LEU A 32 -1.63 4.99 8.79
C LEU A 32 -0.68 4.16 7.92
N TYR A 33 -1.24 3.41 6.98
CA TYR A 33 -0.53 2.62 5.98
C TYR A 33 -0.92 3.05 4.57
N ILE A 34 -0.03 2.75 3.62
CA ILE A 34 -0.35 2.70 2.19
C ILE A 34 -0.47 1.22 1.83
N ALA A 35 -1.67 0.79 1.48
CA ALA A 35 -1.95 -0.53 0.94
C ALA A 35 -1.80 -0.51 -0.58
N LYS A 36 -0.99 -1.41 -1.13
CA LYS A 36 -0.81 -1.65 -2.56
C LYS A 36 -1.46 -2.99 -2.90
N PHE A 37 -2.55 -2.95 -3.64
CA PHE A 37 -3.35 -4.14 -3.94
C PHE A 37 -2.80 -4.85 -5.18
N PRO A 38 -3.05 -6.16 -5.30
CA PRO A 38 -2.84 -6.84 -6.56
C PRO A 38 -3.63 -6.23 -7.69
N SER A 39 -2.98 -6.14 -8.86
CA SER A 39 -3.61 -5.75 -10.11
C SER A 39 -4.26 -6.98 -10.74
N VAL A 40 -5.36 -6.77 -11.46
CA VAL A 40 -5.98 -7.83 -12.28
C VAL A 40 -5.07 -8.32 -13.42
N LYS A 41 -4.01 -7.56 -13.74
CA LYS A 41 -3.01 -7.91 -14.75
C LYS A 41 -1.74 -8.54 -14.18
N ASP A 42 -1.69 -8.81 -12.88
CA ASP A 42 -0.52 -9.44 -12.30
C ASP A 42 -0.43 -10.90 -12.73
N GLU A 43 0.74 -11.31 -13.24
CA GLU A 43 1.05 -12.69 -13.59
C GLU A 43 1.73 -13.45 -12.43
N TYR A 44 2.15 -12.73 -11.39
CA TYR A 44 2.82 -13.27 -10.21
C TYR A 44 2.58 -12.39 -8.97
N ASP A 45 3.00 -12.88 -7.80
CA ASP A 45 2.76 -12.23 -6.52
C ASP A 45 3.70 -11.06 -6.25
N VAL A 46 3.47 -9.93 -6.93
CA VAL A 46 4.26 -8.70 -6.76
C VAL A 46 4.23 -8.19 -5.32
N GLY A 47 3.08 -8.28 -4.64
CA GLY A 47 2.97 -7.83 -3.24
C GLY A 47 3.80 -8.68 -2.27
N GLY A 48 3.89 -9.99 -2.52
CA GLY A 48 4.82 -10.88 -1.82
C GLY A 48 6.27 -10.48 -2.06
N TRP A 49 6.65 -10.21 -3.31
CA TRP A 49 8.00 -9.75 -3.65
C TRP A 49 8.37 -8.40 -3.01
N GLU A 50 7.43 -7.44 -2.93
CA GLU A 50 7.65 -6.18 -2.22
C GLU A 50 7.99 -6.42 -0.73
N MET A 51 7.36 -7.40 -0.09
CA MET A 51 7.67 -7.77 1.30
C MET A 51 9.05 -8.43 1.43
N VAL A 52 9.42 -9.31 0.50
CA VAL A 52 10.76 -9.92 0.47
C VAL A 52 11.83 -8.83 0.38
N VAL A 53 11.69 -7.87 -0.53
CA VAL A 53 12.64 -6.77 -0.69
C VAL A 53 12.68 -5.88 0.56
N ASN A 54 11.54 -5.57 1.17
CA ASN A 54 11.50 -4.82 2.43
C ASN A 54 12.24 -5.56 3.56
N ALA A 55 12.02 -6.86 3.70
CA ALA A 55 12.70 -7.69 4.70
C ALA A 55 14.22 -7.76 4.46
N LEU A 56 14.66 -7.87 3.20
CA LEU A 56 16.08 -7.81 2.84
C LEU A 56 16.68 -6.44 3.21
N ALA A 57 15.98 -5.34 2.93
CA ALA A 57 16.44 -4.01 3.30
C ALA A 57 16.62 -3.86 4.82
N VAL A 58 15.69 -4.40 5.62
CA VAL A 58 15.83 -4.48 7.08
C VAL A 58 17.05 -5.32 7.47
N GLY A 59 17.24 -6.49 6.85
CA GLY A 59 18.39 -7.37 7.09
C GLY A 59 19.73 -6.73 6.74
N CYS A 60 19.75 -5.81 5.77
CA CYS A 60 20.92 -5.00 5.41
C CYS A 60 21.12 -3.77 6.31
N GLY A 61 20.26 -3.53 7.31
CA GLY A 61 20.36 -2.38 8.20
C GLY A 61 19.89 -1.04 7.59
N LEU A 62 19.14 -1.08 6.49
CA LEU A 62 18.57 0.14 5.90
C LEU A 62 17.39 0.64 6.74
N ASN A 63 17.30 1.97 6.89
CA ASN A 63 16.15 2.60 7.52
C ASN A 63 14.95 2.59 6.56
N VAL A 64 14.13 1.55 6.66
CA VAL A 64 12.90 1.38 5.88
C VAL A 64 11.67 1.39 6.77
N ALA A 65 10.54 1.85 6.22
CA ALA A 65 9.28 1.85 6.95
C ALA A 65 8.81 0.40 7.22
N PRO A 66 8.24 0.13 8.41
CA PRO A 66 7.63 -1.17 8.71
C PRO A 66 6.57 -1.54 7.66
N ALA A 67 6.61 -2.78 7.20
CA ALA A 67 5.68 -3.28 6.20
C ALA A 67 5.12 -4.66 6.59
N GLN A 68 4.01 -5.02 5.95
CA GLN A 68 3.33 -6.30 6.10
C GLN A 68 2.71 -6.69 4.76
N ALA A 69 2.54 -7.99 4.53
CA ALA A 69 1.86 -8.51 3.36
C ALA A 69 0.72 -9.44 3.80
N HIS A 70 -0.50 -9.16 3.33
CA HIS A 70 -1.70 -9.91 3.67
C HIS A 70 -2.42 -10.37 2.41
N LYS A 71 -2.94 -11.59 2.43
CA LYS A 71 -3.91 -12.03 1.42
C LYS A 71 -5.31 -11.69 1.88
N PHE A 72 -6.08 -11.09 0.98
CA PHE A 72 -7.50 -10.80 1.18
C PHE A 72 -8.31 -11.64 0.19
N ALA A 73 -9.24 -11.05 -0.56
CA ALA A 73 -10.04 -11.72 -1.58
C ALA A 73 -9.28 -12.06 -2.89
N SER A 74 -7.95 -12.00 -2.90
CA SER A 74 -7.11 -12.22 -4.10
C SER A 74 -6.09 -13.33 -3.86
N ASN A 75 -5.64 -13.97 -4.94
CA ASN A 75 -4.60 -15.00 -4.91
C ASN A 75 -3.22 -14.45 -4.51
N TYR A 76 -3.00 -13.14 -4.74
CA TYR A 76 -1.75 -12.44 -4.46
C TYR A 76 -1.86 -11.54 -3.24
N HIS A 77 -0.72 -11.24 -2.62
CA HIS A 77 -0.69 -10.41 -1.44
C HIS A 77 -0.96 -8.94 -1.76
N CYS A 78 -1.64 -8.28 -0.85
CA CYS A 78 -1.61 -6.83 -0.70
C CYS A 78 -0.43 -6.46 0.19
N PHE A 79 0.49 -5.67 -0.35
CA PHE A 79 1.61 -5.12 0.40
C PHE A 79 1.20 -3.82 1.09
N MET A 80 1.39 -3.73 2.39
CA MET A 80 1.03 -2.57 3.20
C MET A 80 2.28 -2.03 3.88
N VAL A 81 2.58 -0.76 3.66
CA VAL A 81 3.73 -0.08 4.29
C VAL A 81 3.26 1.08 5.17
N ARG A 82 3.78 1.17 6.39
CA ARG A 82 3.44 2.24 7.32
C ARG A 82 3.90 3.59 6.76
N ARG A 83 3.06 4.60 6.87
CA ARG A 83 3.40 5.97 6.43
C ARG A 83 4.46 6.56 7.35
N PHE A 84 5.63 6.84 6.79
CA PHE A 84 6.71 7.56 7.49
C PHE A 84 6.50 9.08 7.49
N ASP A 85 5.59 9.61 6.67
CA ASP A 85 5.24 11.02 6.62
C ASP A 85 4.21 11.42 7.69
N ARG A 86 4.04 10.60 8.73
CA ARG A 86 3.11 10.81 9.84
C ARG A 86 3.82 10.66 11.18
N THR A 87 3.54 11.58 12.10
CA THR A 87 3.97 11.47 13.49
C THR A 87 2.97 10.64 14.30
N ASN A 88 3.38 10.17 15.49
CA ASN A 88 2.48 9.46 16.41
C ASN A 88 1.30 10.34 16.87
N ALA A 89 1.45 11.66 16.86
CA ALA A 89 0.37 12.61 17.14
C ALA A 89 -0.52 12.91 15.91
N GLY A 90 -0.38 12.14 14.83
CA GLY A 90 -1.17 12.28 13.60
C GLY A 90 -0.80 13.44 12.69
N ARG A 91 0.26 14.21 13.01
CA ARG A 91 0.68 15.35 12.18
C ARG A 91 1.35 14.86 10.90
N ARG A 92 1.17 15.60 9.81
CA ARG A 92 1.83 15.35 8.53
C ARG A 92 3.20 16.00 8.50
N LEU A 93 4.21 15.23 8.13
CA LEU A 93 5.51 15.73 7.70
C LEU A 93 5.41 15.98 6.19
N HIS A 94 5.65 17.23 5.74
CA HIS A 94 5.62 17.54 4.31
C HIS A 94 6.92 17.04 3.66
N ILE A 95 6.79 16.22 2.64
CA ILE A 95 7.93 15.59 1.94
C ILE A 95 7.64 15.67 0.44
N LEU A 96 8.66 16.06 -0.32
CA LEU A 96 8.68 16.01 -1.78
C LEU A 96 9.84 15.10 -2.19
N LEU A 97 9.63 14.27 -3.20
CA LEU A 97 10.71 13.54 -3.85
C LEU A 97 11.42 14.50 -4.81
N ARG A 98 12.73 14.69 -4.62
CA ARG A 98 13.57 15.29 -5.67
C ARG A 98 13.98 14.15 -6.60
N LEU A 99 13.37 14.10 -7.78
CA LEU A 99 13.73 13.19 -8.86
C LEU A 99 14.94 13.73 -9.62
#